data_AF-A0A7Y9X955-F1
#
_entry.id   AF-A0A7Y9X955-F1
#
_cell.length_a   1.000
_cell.length_b   1.000
_cell.length_c   1.000
_cell.angle_alpha   90.00
_cell.angle_beta   90.00
_cell.angle_gamma   90.00
#
_symmetry.space_group_name_H-M   'P 1'
#
loop_
_entity.id
_entity.type
_entity.pdbx_description
1 polymer ?
#
loop_
_entity_poly.entity_id
_entity_poly.type
_entity_poly.pdbx_seq_one_letter_code
_entity_poly.pdbx_strand_id
1 'polypeptide(L)'
;MRTMRAMAIIAGRILARPRPPTQAELANRARAHRARQVAGDYEAAIARELAARGQAVHLHRTQGESAEARRAADDHARAVRHRAEFGALLFKLHAHRTVSA
;
A
#
# COMPACT_ATOMS: atom_id res chain seq x y z
N MET A 1 18.03 19.79 -51.27
CA MET A 1 16.74 19.32 -50.70
C MET A 1 16.81 18.03 -49.86
N ARG A 2 17.73 17.08 -50.10
CA ARG A 2 17.82 15.82 -49.31
C ARG A 2 18.31 16.00 -47.85
N THR A 3 19.23 16.94 -47.60
CA THR A 3 19.78 17.23 -46.26
C THR A 3 18.75 17.85 -45.30
N MET A 4 17.90 18.75 -45.80
CA MET A 4 16.82 19.36 -45.03
C MET A 4 15.77 18.34 -44.57
N ARG A 5 15.45 17.36 -45.43
CA ARG A 5 14.55 16.25 -45.10
C ARG A 5 15.13 15.33 -44.01
N ALA A 6 16.43 15.05 -44.05
CA ALA A 6 17.10 14.27 -43.02
C ALA A 6 17.11 14.98 -41.66
N MET A 7 17.38 16.29 -41.65
CA MET A 7 17.33 17.11 -40.42
C MET A 7 15.93 17.14 -39.80
N ALA A 8 14.87 17.25 -40.61
CA ALA A 8 13.49 17.20 -40.13
C ALA A 8 13.12 15.84 -39.52
N ILE A 9 13.58 14.74 -40.10
CA ILE A 9 13.35 13.38 -39.57
C ILE A 9 14.08 13.18 -38.23
N ILE A 10 15.32 13.67 -38.11
CA ILE A 10 16.10 13.59 -36.87
C ILE A 10 15.47 14.47 -35.78
N ALA A 11 15.11 15.71 -36.09
CA ALA A 11 14.45 16.63 -35.16
C ALA A 11 13.09 16.08 -34.69
N GLY A 12 12.28 15.53 -35.61
CA GLY A 12 11.02 14.87 -35.28
C GLY A 12 11.21 13.67 -34.36
N ARG A 13 12.27 12.86 -34.58
CA ARG A 13 12.63 11.74 -33.68
C ARG A 13 13.08 12.18 -32.30
N ILE A 14 13.80 13.30 -32.19
CA ILE A 14 14.27 13.84 -30.91
C ILE A 14 13.10 14.45 -30.13
N LEU A 15 12.19 15.17 -30.80
CA LEU A 15 11.01 15.77 -30.19
C LEU A 15 9.93 14.75 -29.81
N ALA A 16 9.81 13.65 -30.55
CA ALA A 16 8.93 12.52 -30.22
C ALA A 16 9.49 11.62 -29.11
N ARG A 17 10.74 11.85 -28.66
CA ARG A 17 11.35 11.05 -27.61
C ARG A 17 10.73 11.47 -26.26
N PRO A 18 10.17 10.53 -25.47
CA PRO A 18 9.63 10.87 -24.17
C PRO A 18 10.75 11.48 -23.32
N ARG A 19 10.47 12.65 -22.73
CA ARG A 19 11.42 13.30 -21.83
C ARG A 19 11.75 12.35 -20.67
N PRO A 20 13.02 12.30 -20.22
CA PRO A 20 13.36 11.54 -19.04
C PRO A 20 12.54 12.07 -17.84
N PRO A 21 12.06 11.18 -16.97
CA PRO A 21 11.24 11.61 -15.84
C PRO A 21 12.05 12.51 -14.91
N THR A 22 11.39 13.55 -14.39
CA THR A 22 12.01 14.45 -13.42
C THR A 22 12.21 13.75 -12.07
N GLN A 23 13.11 14.25 -11.23
CA GLN A 23 13.26 13.71 -9.87
C GLN A 23 11.95 13.76 -9.07
N ALA A 24 11.13 14.79 -9.29
CA ALA A 24 9.82 14.92 -8.67
C ALA A 24 8.85 13.81 -9.12
N GLU A 25 8.84 13.47 -10.42
CA GLU A 25 8.02 12.38 -10.97
C GLU A 25 8.46 11.02 -10.42
N LEU A 26 9.77 10.78 -10.31
CA LEU A 26 10.32 9.56 -9.73
C LEU A 26 9.93 9.44 -8.24
N ALA A 27 10.05 10.52 -7.47
CA ALA A 27 9.65 10.56 -6.07
C ALA A 27 8.13 10.33 -5.90
N ASN A 28 7.31 10.91 -6.76
CA ASN A 28 5.86 10.68 -6.78
C ASN A 28 5.52 9.22 -7.12
N ARG A 29 6.20 8.62 -8.08
CA ARG A 29 6.01 7.20 -8.42
C ARG A 29 6.40 6.29 -7.25
N ALA A 30 7.52 6.55 -6.59
CA ALA A 30 7.95 5.79 -5.41
C ALA A 30 6.94 5.92 -4.25
N ARG A 31 6.43 7.13 -3.99
CA ARG A 31 5.36 7.36 -3.01
C ARG A 31 4.09 6.60 -3.35
N ALA A 32 3.65 6.64 -4.62
CA ALA A 32 2.46 5.93 -5.07
C ALA A 32 2.62 4.41 -4.94
N HIS A 33 3.81 3.87 -5.26
CA HIS A 33 4.11 2.46 -5.06
C HIS A 33 4.02 2.07 -3.59
N ARG A 34 4.64 2.86 -2.70
CA ARG A 34 4.57 2.62 -1.25
C ARG A 34 3.14 2.66 -0.72
N ALA A 35 2.32 3.61 -1.17
CA ALA A 35 0.92 3.69 -0.77
C ALA A 35 0.12 2.44 -1.18
N ARG A 36 0.36 1.90 -2.39
CA ARG A 36 -0.28 0.64 -2.84
C ARG A 36 0.16 -0.55 -2.01
N GLN A 37 1.46 -0.63 -1.69
CA GLN A 37 1.98 -1.70 -0.84
C GLN A 37 1.33 -1.67 0.55
N VAL A 38 1.30 -0.49 1.19
CA VAL A 38 0.67 -0.32 2.51
C VAL A 38 -0.84 -0.60 2.47
N ALA A 39 -1.52 -0.27 1.37
CA ALA A 39 -2.93 -0.62 1.20
C ALA A 39 -3.13 -2.15 1.19
N GLY A 40 -2.29 -2.89 0.45
CA GLY A 40 -2.32 -4.36 0.47
C GLY A 40 -1.97 -4.95 1.84
N ASP A 41 -0.99 -4.37 2.55
CA ASP A 41 -0.63 -4.79 3.91
C ASP A 41 -1.78 -4.55 4.90
N TYR A 42 -2.50 -3.44 4.75
CA TYR A 42 -3.68 -3.12 5.55
C TYR A 42 -4.84 -4.09 5.29
N GLU A 43 -5.11 -4.43 4.03
CA GLU A 43 -6.09 -5.45 3.67
C GLU A 43 -5.73 -6.82 4.25
N ALA A 44 -4.47 -7.23 4.16
CA ALA A 44 -3.98 -8.46 4.78
C ALA A 44 -4.11 -8.43 6.31
N ALA A 45 -3.89 -7.27 6.95
CA ALA A 45 -4.07 -7.10 8.38
C ALA A 45 -5.55 -7.21 8.80
N ILE A 46 -6.48 -6.70 8.00
CA ILE A 46 -7.93 -6.91 8.21
C ILE A 46 -8.27 -8.41 8.18
N ALA A 47 -7.81 -9.12 7.16
CA ALA A 47 -8.07 -10.55 7.03
C ALA A 47 -7.52 -11.35 8.23
N ARG A 48 -6.31 -11.03 8.69
CA ARG A 48 -5.72 -11.65 9.89
C ARG A 48 -6.49 -11.34 11.16
N GLU A 49 -6.95 -10.10 11.36
CA GLU A 49 -7.79 -9.74 12.50
C GLU A 49 -9.10 -10.54 12.50
N LEU A 50 -9.76 -10.64 11.34
CA LEU A 50 -11.01 -11.38 11.21
C LEU A 50 -10.83 -12.87 11.51
N ALA A 51 -9.74 -13.48 11.02
CA ALA A 51 -9.40 -14.86 11.33
C ALA A 51 -9.13 -15.07 12.83
N ALA A 52 -8.33 -14.20 13.44
CA ALA A 52 -8.02 -14.26 14.88
C ALA A 52 -9.28 -14.06 15.74
N ARG A 53 -10.17 -13.15 15.34
CA ARG A 53 -11.47 -12.96 15.99
C ARG A 53 -12.32 -14.22 15.92
N GLY A 54 -12.42 -14.81 14.74
CA GLY A 54 -13.16 -16.06 14.53
C GLY A 54 -12.66 -17.18 15.43
N GLN A 55 -11.33 -17.33 15.51
CA GLN A 55 -10.69 -18.33 16.36
C GLN A 55 -10.94 -18.08 17.85
N ALA A 56 -10.78 -16.83 18.31
CA ALA A 56 -11.04 -16.46 19.71
C ALA A 56 -12.49 -16.75 20.12
N VAL A 57 -13.45 -16.37 19.27
CA VAL A 57 -14.87 -16.65 19.50
C VAL A 57 -15.16 -18.14 19.48
N HIS A 58 -14.58 -18.88 18.54
CA HIS A 58 -14.77 -20.32 18.44
C HIS A 58 -14.26 -21.05 19.68
N LEU A 59 -13.01 -20.79 20.09
CA LEU A 59 -12.41 -21.42 21.27
C LEU A 59 -13.14 -21.05 22.56
N HIS A 60 -13.54 -19.79 22.72
CA HIS A 60 -14.31 -19.39 23.90
C HIS A 60 -15.66 -20.12 23.98
N ARG A 61 -16.34 -20.32 22.84
CA ARG A 61 -17.61 -21.08 22.80
C ARG A 61 -17.45 -22.57 23.04
N THR A 62 -16.38 -23.18 22.54
CA THR A 62 -16.19 -24.64 22.64
C THR A 62 -15.49 -25.06 23.92
N GLN A 63 -14.63 -24.21 24.50
CA GLN A 63 -13.79 -24.54 25.64
C GLN A 63 -14.00 -23.63 26.86
N GLY A 64 -14.81 -22.57 26.76
CA GLY A 64 -15.03 -21.62 27.85
C GLY A 64 -13.78 -20.78 28.16
N GLU A 65 -13.53 -20.53 29.45
CA GLU A 65 -12.35 -19.78 29.92
C GLU A 65 -11.09 -20.66 30.01
N SER A 66 -10.69 -21.26 28.89
CA SER A 66 -9.46 -22.04 28.79
C SER A 66 -8.21 -21.16 28.56
N ALA A 67 -7.02 -21.74 28.77
CA ALA A 67 -5.76 -21.05 28.48
C ALA A 67 -5.64 -20.74 26.98
N GLU A 68 -6.14 -21.63 26.13
CA GLU A 68 -6.18 -21.51 24.68
C GLU A 68 -7.11 -20.37 24.25
N ALA A 69 -8.31 -20.27 24.85
CA ALA A 69 -9.25 -19.19 24.58
C ALA A 69 -8.66 -17.82 24.96
N ARG A 70 -7.95 -17.74 26.11
CA ARG A 70 -7.24 -16.51 26.53
C ARG A 70 -6.15 -16.12 25.53
N ARG A 71 -5.30 -17.08 25.12
CA ARG A 71 -4.24 -16.82 24.12
C ARG A 71 -4.82 -16.34 22.79
N ALA A 72 -5.92 -16.95 22.33
CA ALA A 72 -6.58 -16.55 21.10
C ALA A 72 -7.19 -15.14 21.20
N ALA A 73 -7.73 -14.77 22.36
CA ALA A 73 -8.19 -13.40 22.62
C ALA A 73 -7.03 -12.39 22.59
N ASP A 74 -5.87 -12.74 23.17
CA ASP A 74 -4.66 -11.91 23.12
C ASP A 74 -4.13 -11.76 21.69
N ASP A 75 -4.16 -12.84 20.90
CA ASP A 75 -3.80 -12.82 19.48
C ASP A 75 -4.73 -11.91 18.67
N HIS A 76 -6.04 -11.97 18.93
CA HIS A 76 -6.98 -11.04 18.34
C HIS A 76 -6.66 -9.59 18.71
N ALA A 77 -6.37 -9.31 19.99
CA ALA A 77 -6.00 -7.97 20.44
C ALA A 77 -4.69 -7.46 19.79
N ARG A 78 -3.70 -8.35 19.58
CA ARG A 78 -2.48 -8.05 18.81
C ARG A 78 -2.81 -7.72 17.36
N ALA A 79 -3.66 -8.50 16.71
CA ALA A 79 -4.07 -8.29 15.32
C ALA A 79 -4.82 -6.95 15.14
N VAL A 80 -5.69 -6.58 16.10
CA VAL A 80 -6.38 -5.28 16.11
C VAL A 80 -5.40 -4.12 16.13
N ARG A 81 -4.40 -4.16 17.03
CA ARG A 81 -3.36 -3.12 17.11
C ARG A 81 -2.58 -3.01 15.79
N HIS A 82 -2.18 -4.16 15.25
CA HIS A 82 -1.41 -4.22 14.02
C HIS A 82 -2.20 -3.68 12.81
N ARG A 83 -3.50 -3.99 12.68
CA ARG A 83 -4.37 -3.37 11.67
C ARG A 83 -4.44 -1.85 11.87
N ALA A 84 -4.60 -1.38 13.11
CA ALA A 84 -4.71 0.05 13.40
C ALA A 84 -3.43 0.81 12.99
N GLU A 85 -2.25 0.24 13.22
CA GLU A 85 -0.96 0.81 12.80
C GLU A 85 -0.88 0.99 11.28
N PHE A 86 -1.23 -0.04 10.51
CA PHE A 86 -1.27 0.06 9.05
C PHE A 86 -2.33 1.04 8.55
N GLY A 87 -3.50 1.10 9.20
CA GLY A 87 -4.54 2.07 8.88
C GLY A 87 -4.06 3.51 9.08
N ALA A 88 -3.35 3.78 10.18
CA ALA A 88 -2.75 5.09 10.44
C ALA A 88 -1.66 5.44 9.42
N LEU A 89 -0.83 4.46 9.02
CA LEU A 89 0.18 4.67 7.98
C LEU A 89 -0.45 4.98 6.62
N LEU A 90 -1.49 4.24 6.24
CA LEU A 90 -2.22 4.46 5.00
C LEU A 90 -2.87 5.85 4.98
N PHE A 91 -3.49 6.25 6.09
CA PHE A 91 -4.07 7.58 6.24
C PHE A 91 -3.03 8.69 6.05
N LYS A 92 -1.85 8.58 6.69
CA LYS A 92 -0.75 9.55 6.51
C LYS A 92 -0.30 9.63 5.04
N LEU A 93 -0.13 8.48 4.39
CA LEU A 93 0.25 8.43 2.97
C LEU A 93 -0.81 9.05 2.06
N HIS A 94 -2.09 8.86 2.37
CA HIS A 94 -3.19 9.49 1.62
C HIS A 94 -3.26 11.00 1.85
N ALA A 95 -3.12 11.47 3.09
CA ALA A 95 -3.10 12.90 3.41
C ALA A 95 -1.95 13.65 2.71
N HIS A 96 -0.77 13.03 2.58
CA HIS A 96 0.32 13.64 1.81
C HIS A 96 0.05 13.73 0.30
N ARG A 97 -0.85 12.89 -0.23
CA ARG A 97 -1.29 12.97 -1.63
C ARG A 97 -2.22 14.15 -1.89
N THR A 98 -3.10 14.49 -0.94
CA THR A 98 -4.05 15.61 -1.10
C THR A 98 -3.42 16.98 -0.89
N VAL A 99 -2.36 17.09 -0.08
CA VAL A 99 -1.66 18.36 0.19
C VAL A 99 -0.70 18.77 -0.94
N SER A 100 -0.31 17.83 -1.81
CA SER A 100 0.64 18.10 -2.92
C SER A 100 -0.04 18.28 -4.28
N ALA A 101 -1.36 18.43 -4.32
CA ALA A 101 -2.17 18.60 -5.54
C ALA A 101 -2.51 20.07 -5.77
#